data_AF-A0A2V8UEB6-F1
#
_entry.id   AF-A0A2V8UEB6-F1
#
_cell.length_a   1.000
_cell.length_b   1.000
_cell.length_c   1.000
_cell.angle_alpha   90.00
_cell.angle_beta   90.00
_cell.angle_gamma   90.00
#
_symmetry.space_group_name_H-M   'P 1'
#
loop_
_entity.id
_entity.type
_entity.pdbx_description
1 polymer ?
#
loop_
_entity_poly.entity_id
_entity_poly.type
_entity_poly.pdbx_seq_one_letter_code
_entity_poly.pdbx_strand_id
1 'polypeptide(L)'
;MLETAWHNFNRGLGTALRTDYEQFSSLQAHWLDDYALFRALKAKHNGAYYLDWPGELVERAPGAMARAQQDLATEIQQVRFAQFLLFRGERLRQYARAKGLRLIGDVPFFCVPSSDVWANPELFELDKLHRRRFVAGVPPDYFSAQGQLWGNPVYNWDVLGRTGYRWCIDRLRALLAHVDVIRSFPRVRSGLGHIPAGAPTAQSGDWVAGPGADFFAAVKRELGSVPFIAEDLGMITSNVTALRDRYQMPGMRVLQFGLDGDSENPHLRAQSRAQHGRIHGDA
;
A
#
# COMPACT_ATOMS: atom_id res chain seq x y z
N MET A 1 -21.20 -9.90 -15.74
CA MET A 1 -20.03 -10.44 -16.47
C MET A 1 -19.14 -11.32 -15.59
N LEU A 2 -18.57 -10.82 -14.48
CA LEU A 2 -17.73 -11.65 -13.59
C LEU A 2 -18.49 -12.82 -12.95
N GLU A 3 -19.73 -12.58 -12.50
CA GLU A 3 -20.59 -13.66 -11.98
C GLU A 3 -20.85 -14.75 -13.03
N THR A 4 -21.15 -14.35 -14.27
CA THR A 4 -21.33 -15.29 -15.40
C THR A 4 -20.05 -16.09 -15.66
N ALA A 5 -18.89 -15.43 -15.63
CA ALA A 5 -17.60 -16.10 -15.81
C ALA A 5 -17.33 -17.12 -14.68
N TRP A 6 -17.64 -16.75 -13.43
CA TRP A 6 -17.57 -17.67 -12.29
C TRP A 6 -18.50 -18.87 -12.46
N HIS A 7 -19.77 -18.65 -12.81
CA HIS A 7 -20.75 -19.73 -13.02
C HIS A 7 -20.26 -20.71 -14.09
N ASN A 8 -19.73 -20.20 -15.21
CA ASN A 8 -19.18 -21.04 -16.27
C ASN A 8 -17.94 -21.81 -15.81
N PHE A 9 -17.02 -21.15 -15.10
CA PHE A 9 -15.83 -21.79 -14.55
C PHE A 9 -16.18 -22.90 -13.54
N ASN A 10 -17.14 -22.65 -12.66
CA ASN A 10 -17.58 -23.60 -11.64
C ASN A 10 -18.30 -24.81 -12.26
N ARG A 11 -19.06 -24.61 -13.34
CA ARG A 11 -19.69 -25.68 -14.14
C ARG A 11 -18.73 -26.49 -15.01
N GLY A 12 -17.44 -26.18 -14.99
CA GLY A 12 -16.41 -26.92 -15.74
C GLY A 12 -16.19 -26.43 -17.18
N LEU A 13 -16.75 -25.29 -17.58
CA LEU A 13 -16.53 -24.71 -18.93
C LEU A 13 -15.19 -23.96 -19.06
N GLY A 14 -14.25 -24.17 -18.11
CA GLY A 14 -12.95 -23.51 -18.03
C GLY A 14 -11.89 -24.37 -17.36
N THR A 15 -11.95 -25.70 -17.54
CA THR A 15 -11.01 -26.67 -16.94
C THR A 15 -9.54 -26.33 -17.17
N ALA A 16 -9.20 -25.78 -18.34
CA ALA A 16 -7.84 -25.34 -18.67
C ALA A 16 -7.28 -24.28 -17.70
N LEU A 17 -8.13 -23.53 -17.00
CA LEU A 17 -7.72 -22.50 -16.03
C LEU A 17 -7.75 -22.99 -14.58
N ARG A 18 -8.18 -24.23 -14.34
CA ARG A 18 -8.43 -24.72 -12.97
C ARG A 18 -7.13 -24.90 -12.19
N THR A 19 -6.12 -25.50 -12.81
CA THR A 19 -4.79 -25.65 -12.21
C THR A 19 -4.15 -24.30 -11.89
N ASP A 20 -4.19 -23.34 -12.83
CA ASP A 20 -3.68 -21.98 -12.60
C ASP A 20 -4.42 -21.27 -11.45
N TYR A 21 -5.74 -21.46 -11.37
CA TYR A 21 -6.57 -20.90 -10.31
C TYR A 21 -6.22 -21.49 -8.92
N GLU A 22 -6.03 -22.80 -8.84
CA GLU A 22 -5.66 -23.50 -7.60
C GLU A 22 -4.25 -23.09 -7.16
N GLN A 23 -3.30 -23.02 -8.09
CA GLN A 23 -1.95 -22.56 -7.82
C GLN A 23 -1.94 -21.10 -7.35
N PHE A 24 -2.66 -20.21 -8.04
CA PHE A 24 -2.82 -18.82 -7.60
C PHE A 24 -3.42 -18.74 -6.20
N SER A 25 -4.50 -19.49 -5.96
CA SER A 25 -5.21 -19.53 -4.69
C SER A 25 -4.32 -20.00 -3.55
N SER A 26 -3.42 -20.97 -3.80
CA SER A 26 -2.47 -21.47 -2.82
C SER A 26 -1.33 -20.47 -2.57
N LEU A 27 -0.70 -19.95 -3.62
CA LEU A 27 0.42 -19.01 -3.51
C LEU A 27 0.02 -17.69 -2.86
N GLN A 28 -1.21 -17.23 -3.10
CA GLN A 28 -1.71 -15.94 -2.60
C GLN A 28 -2.55 -16.04 -1.33
N ALA A 29 -2.70 -17.23 -0.73
CA ALA A 29 -3.56 -17.46 0.42
C ALA A 29 -3.31 -16.47 1.59
N HIS A 30 -2.06 -16.08 1.80
CA HIS A 30 -1.62 -15.16 2.87
C HIS A 30 -2.31 -13.79 2.91
N TRP A 31 -2.87 -13.31 1.79
CA TRP A 31 -3.71 -12.11 1.75
C TRP A 31 -5.09 -12.39 1.14
N LEU A 32 -5.17 -13.34 0.21
CA LEU A 32 -6.36 -13.60 -0.56
C LEU A 32 -7.50 -14.15 0.30
N ASP A 33 -7.18 -15.00 1.27
CA ASP A 33 -8.19 -15.63 2.12
C ASP A 33 -8.91 -14.57 2.98
N ASP A 34 -8.14 -13.71 3.64
CA ASP A 34 -8.68 -12.60 4.43
C ASP A 34 -9.37 -11.55 3.57
N TYR A 35 -8.81 -11.20 2.41
CA TYR A 35 -9.46 -10.29 1.48
C TYR A 35 -10.80 -10.84 0.99
N ALA A 36 -10.86 -12.10 0.57
CA ALA A 36 -12.08 -12.71 0.05
C ALA A 36 -13.17 -12.80 1.11
N LEU A 37 -12.82 -13.22 2.33
CA LEU A 37 -13.75 -13.26 3.45
C LEU A 37 -14.22 -11.86 3.85
N PHE A 38 -13.31 -10.89 3.94
CA PHE A 38 -13.67 -9.49 4.23
C PHE A 38 -14.65 -8.93 3.20
N ARG A 39 -14.42 -9.19 1.91
CA ARG A 39 -15.30 -8.74 0.82
C ARG A 39 -16.67 -9.40 0.90
N ALA A 40 -16.74 -10.69 1.21
CA ALA A 40 -17.99 -11.41 1.37
C ALA A 40 -18.77 -10.92 2.60
N LEU A 41 -18.11 -10.73 3.75
CA LEU A 41 -18.71 -10.15 4.95
C LEU A 41 -19.21 -8.71 4.70
N LYS A 42 -18.40 -7.89 4.01
CA LYS A 42 -18.81 -6.54 3.65
C LYS A 42 -20.06 -6.54 2.78
N ALA A 43 -20.19 -7.48 1.83
CA ALA A 43 -21.40 -7.64 1.05
C ALA A 43 -22.60 -8.09 1.91
N LYS A 44 -22.42 -9.10 2.77
CA LYS A 44 -23.44 -9.59 3.73
C LYS A 44 -23.99 -8.48 4.62
N HIS A 45 -23.13 -7.53 5.00
CA HIS A 45 -23.48 -6.38 5.84
C HIS A 45 -23.73 -5.09 5.02
N ASN A 46 -24.18 -5.19 3.76
CA ASN A 46 -24.61 -4.07 2.93
C ASN A 46 -23.56 -2.94 2.79
N GLY A 47 -22.28 -3.28 2.77
CA GLY A 47 -21.18 -2.33 2.64
C GLY A 47 -20.79 -1.64 3.95
N ALA A 48 -21.38 -2.02 5.09
CA ALA A 48 -21.09 -1.42 6.39
C ALA A 48 -19.59 -1.42 6.71
N TYR A 49 -19.18 -0.43 7.50
CA TYR A 49 -17.83 -0.37 8.01
C TYR A 49 -17.59 -1.56 8.94
N TYR A 50 -16.39 -2.15 8.91
CA TYR A 50 -16.17 -3.43 9.59
C TYR A 50 -16.30 -3.33 11.12
N LEU A 51 -16.13 -2.14 11.71
CA LEU A 51 -16.37 -1.93 13.14
C LEU A 51 -17.86 -1.92 13.52
N ASP A 52 -18.76 -1.88 12.53
CA ASP A 52 -20.22 -1.98 12.73
C ASP A 52 -20.73 -3.42 12.58
N TRP A 53 -19.84 -4.40 12.35
CA TRP A 53 -20.19 -5.81 12.31
C TRP A 53 -20.39 -6.38 13.72
N PRO A 54 -21.02 -7.56 13.86
CA PRO A 54 -21.02 -8.30 15.12
C PRO A 54 -19.62 -8.39 15.74
N GLY A 55 -19.51 -8.15 17.05
CA GLY A 55 -18.22 -8.05 17.74
C GLY A 55 -17.31 -9.26 17.52
N GLU A 56 -17.87 -10.47 17.47
CA GLU A 56 -17.13 -11.70 17.17
C GLU A 56 -16.46 -11.71 15.78
N LEU A 57 -16.99 -10.97 14.80
CA LEU A 57 -16.38 -10.80 13.49
C LEU A 57 -15.33 -9.68 13.49
N VAL A 58 -15.53 -8.65 14.29
CA VAL A 58 -14.53 -7.57 14.49
C VAL A 58 -13.27 -8.15 15.16
N GLU A 59 -13.47 -8.93 16.22
CA GLU A 59 -12.43 -9.61 16.98
C GLU A 59 -11.90 -10.89 16.30
N ARG A 60 -12.53 -11.28 15.18
CA ARG A 60 -12.19 -12.48 14.40
C ARG A 60 -12.16 -13.75 15.26
N ALA A 61 -13.16 -13.92 16.12
CA ALA A 61 -13.30 -15.10 16.96
C ALA A 61 -13.31 -16.38 16.09
N PRO A 62 -12.50 -17.41 16.40
CA PRO A 62 -12.33 -18.57 15.52
C PRO A 62 -13.63 -19.25 15.10
N GLY A 63 -14.60 -19.37 16.01
CA GLY A 63 -15.92 -19.95 15.72
C GLY A 63 -16.75 -19.11 14.74
N ALA A 64 -16.76 -17.78 14.91
CA ALA A 64 -17.46 -16.86 14.01
C ALA A 64 -16.84 -16.85 12.61
N MET A 65 -15.50 -16.90 12.54
CA MET A 65 -14.76 -16.95 11.29
C MET A 65 -15.01 -18.25 10.53
N ALA A 66 -14.97 -19.40 11.22
CA ALA A 66 -15.27 -20.70 10.61
C ALA A 66 -16.71 -20.76 10.07
N ARG A 67 -17.68 -20.25 10.85
CA ARG A 67 -19.07 -20.15 10.41
C ARG A 67 -19.23 -19.23 9.20
N ALA A 68 -18.60 -18.06 9.22
CA ALA A 68 -18.65 -17.12 8.09
C ALA A 68 -18.03 -17.71 6.82
N GLN A 69 -16.93 -18.46 6.93
CA GLN A 69 -16.32 -19.17 5.81
C GLN A 69 -17.24 -20.24 5.20
N GLN A 70 -18.00 -20.95 6.03
CA GLN A 70 -18.98 -21.93 5.58
C GLN A 70 -20.19 -21.25 4.93
N ASP A 71 -20.80 -20.29 5.63
CA ASP A 71 -22.01 -19.59 5.20
C ASP A 71 -21.80 -18.80 3.90
N LEU A 72 -20.59 -18.28 3.68
CA LEU A 72 -20.23 -17.42 2.54
C LEU A 72 -19.27 -18.09 1.56
N ALA A 73 -19.21 -19.42 1.53
CA ALA A 73 -18.24 -20.16 0.74
C ALA A 73 -18.31 -19.79 -0.76
N THR A 74 -19.51 -19.60 -1.32
CA THR A 74 -19.69 -19.27 -2.73
C THR A 74 -19.17 -17.88 -3.06
N GLU A 75 -19.51 -16.89 -2.24
CA GLU A 75 -19.10 -15.50 -2.37
C GLU A 75 -17.59 -15.35 -2.22
N ILE A 76 -16.99 -16.06 -1.27
CA ILE A 76 -15.54 -16.12 -1.08
C ILE A 76 -14.87 -16.64 -2.35
N GLN A 77 -15.35 -17.75 -2.92
CA GLN A 77 -14.78 -18.31 -4.15
C GLN A 77 -14.96 -17.38 -5.35
N GLN A 78 -16.08 -16.66 -5.46
CA GLN A 78 -16.28 -15.64 -6.48
C GLN A 78 -15.23 -14.52 -6.39
N VAL A 79 -14.95 -14.03 -5.18
CA VAL A 79 -13.93 -12.98 -4.97
C VAL A 79 -12.54 -13.52 -5.31
N ARG A 80 -12.20 -14.74 -4.89
CA ARG A 80 -10.92 -15.39 -5.24
C ARG A 80 -10.75 -15.52 -6.75
N PHE A 81 -11.79 -15.97 -7.43
CA PHE A 81 -11.78 -16.10 -8.90
C PHE A 81 -11.60 -14.76 -9.60
N ALA A 82 -12.28 -13.71 -9.12
CA ALA A 82 -12.09 -12.37 -9.66
C ALA A 82 -10.64 -11.86 -9.50
N GLN A 83 -10.01 -12.12 -8.34
CA GLN A 83 -8.59 -11.78 -8.13
C GLN A 83 -7.67 -12.60 -9.03
N PHE A 84 -7.92 -13.90 -9.19
CA PHE A 84 -7.18 -14.73 -10.13
C PHE A 84 -7.18 -14.13 -11.54
N LEU A 85 -8.36 -13.76 -12.06
CA LEU A 85 -8.47 -13.15 -13.38
C LEU A 85 -7.66 -11.84 -13.50
N LEU A 86 -7.65 -11.01 -12.45
CA LEU A 86 -6.88 -9.76 -12.43
C LEU A 86 -5.37 -10.03 -12.41
N PHE A 87 -4.91 -10.99 -11.61
CA PHE A 87 -3.48 -11.29 -11.45
C PHE A 87 -2.86 -11.94 -12.69
N ARG A 88 -3.67 -12.45 -13.63
CA ARG A 88 -3.22 -12.83 -14.98
C ARG A 88 -2.76 -11.64 -15.83
N GLY A 89 -2.91 -10.41 -15.33
CA GLY A 89 -2.38 -9.19 -15.90
C GLY A 89 -0.85 -9.17 -16.05
N GLU A 90 -0.10 -10.15 -15.53
CA GLU A 90 1.32 -10.34 -15.84
C GLU A 90 1.62 -10.32 -17.35
N ARG A 91 0.68 -10.81 -18.17
CA ARG A 91 0.80 -10.77 -19.64
C ARG A 91 1.01 -9.35 -20.18
N LEU A 92 0.39 -8.34 -19.57
CA LEU A 92 0.58 -6.94 -19.95
C LEU A 92 2.01 -6.47 -19.64
N ARG A 93 2.53 -6.82 -18.47
CA ARG A 93 3.91 -6.50 -18.08
C ARG A 93 4.93 -7.18 -19.01
N GLN A 94 4.74 -8.47 -19.29
CA GLN A 94 5.59 -9.21 -20.22
C GLN A 94 5.56 -8.58 -21.61
N TYR A 95 4.38 -8.20 -22.11
CA TYR A 95 4.25 -7.51 -23.40
C TYR A 95 4.94 -6.15 -23.41
N ALA A 96 4.78 -5.34 -22.36
CA ALA A 96 5.46 -4.05 -22.22
C ALA A 96 6.99 -4.22 -22.26
N ARG A 97 7.53 -5.20 -21.52
CA ARG A 97 8.97 -5.52 -21.53
C ARG A 97 9.46 -5.96 -22.91
N ALA A 98 8.69 -6.78 -23.62
CA ALA A 98 9.01 -7.18 -24.99
C ALA A 98 9.06 -6.00 -25.99
N LYS A 99 8.45 -4.87 -25.63
CA LYS A 99 8.52 -3.59 -26.38
C LYS A 99 9.58 -2.62 -25.82
N GLY A 100 10.42 -3.06 -24.89
CA GLY A 100 11.41 -2.20 -24.23
C GLY A 100 10.82 -1.20 -23.24
N LEU A 101 9.55 -1.37 -22.84
CA LEU A 101 8.87 -0.51 -21.89
C LEU A 101 8.99 -1.08 -20.47
N ARG A 102 9.03 -0.17 -19.49
CA ARG A 102 8.94 -0.50 -18.06
C ARG A 102 7.71 0.15 -17.45
N LEU A 103 7.10 -0.51 -16.48
CA LEU A 103 5.90 -0.04 -15.80
C LEU A 103 6.23 0.54 -14.42
N ILE A 104 5.69 1.72 -14.14
CA ILE A 104 5.76 2.37 -12.83
C ILE A 104 4.43 2.12 -12.11
N GLY A 105 4.47 1.42 -10.99
CA GLY A 105 3.32 1.33 -10.08
C GLY A 105 3.33 2.45 -9.05
N ASP A 106 2.22 2.60 -8.34
CA ASP A 106 2.09 3.54 -7.23
C ASP A 106 1.51 2.76 -6.04
N VAL A 107 2.07 2.98 -4.85
CA VAL A 107 1.55 2.41 -3.61
C VAL A 107 1.35 3.52 -2.59
N PRO A 108 0.09 3.82 -2.21
CA PRO A 108 -0.19 4.68 -1.08
C PRO A 108 0.48 4.10 0.15
N PHE A 109 1.16 4.94 0.93
CA PHE A 109 1.89 4.41 2.07
C PHE A 109 0.95 3.80 3.09
N PHE A 110 -0.03 4.57 3.57
CA PHE A 110 -1.04 4.06 4.49
C PHE A 110 -2.11 3.25 3.77
N CYS A 111 -2.59 2.22 4.45
CA CYS A 111 -3.83 1.55 4.05
C CYS A 111 -5.04 2.40 4.42
N VAL A 112 -6.13 2.23 3.67
CA VAL A 112 -7.45 2.64 4.13
C VAL A 112 -8.00 1.59 5.10
N PRO A 113 -9.00 1.90 5.93
CA PRO A 113 -9.69 0.90 6.74
C PRO A 113 -10.26 -0.22 5.85
N SER A 114 -9.61 -1.39 5.85
CA SER A 114 -9.74 -2.45 4.84
C SER A 114 -9.49 -3.83 5.45
N SER A 115 -9.50 -4.87 4.61
CA SER A 115 -9.12 -6.23 5.01
C SER A 115 -7.74 -6.28 5.67
N ASP A 116 -6.80 -5.44 5.24
CA ASP A 116 -5.46 -5.35 5.83
C ASP A 116 -5.51 -5.03 7.32
N VAL A 117 -6.31 -4.02 7.68
CA VAL A 117 -6.45 -3.52 9.06
C VAL A 117 -7.30 -4.48 9.89
N TRP A 118 -8.37 -5.01 9.31
CA TRP A 118 -9.25 -5.96 9.99
C TRP A 118 -8.54 -7.28 10.30
N ALA A 119 -7.72 -7.79 9.37
CA ALA A 119 -7.04 -9.08 9.55
C ALA A 119 -5.74 -8.99 10.35
N ASN A 120 -5.11 -7.81 10.42
CA ASN A 120 -3.82 -7.61 11.08
C ASN A 120 -3.86 -6.39 12.03
N PRO A 121 -4.80 -6.34 12.99
CA PRO A 121 -5.02 -5.16 13.83
C PRO A 121 -3.78 -4.74 14.63
N GLU A 122 -2.91 -5.70 14.99
CA GLU A 122 -1.66 -5.47 15.72
C GLU A 122 -0.60 -4.67 14.95
N LEU A 123 -0.72 -4.59 13.62
CA LEU A 123 0.18 -3.82 12.77
C LEU A 123 -0.15 -2.32 12.77
N PHE A 124 -1.23 -1.91 13.44
CA PHE A 124 -1.75 -0.55 13.45
C PHE A 124 -1.94 -0.02 14.87
N GLU A 125 -1.90 1.30 15.04
CA GLU A 125 -2.17 1.96 16.33
C GLU A 125 -3.68 2.02 16.60
N LEU A 126 -4.23 0.91 17.07
CA LEU A 126 -5.64 0.75 17.42
C LEU A 126 -5.86 0.68 18.94
N ASP A 127 -7.05 1.02 19.39
CA ASP A 127 -7.50 0.82 20.76
C ASP A 127 -8.03 -0.62 20.97
N LYS A 128 -8.45 -0.93 22.19
CA LYS A 128 -8.98 -2.27 22.55
C LYS A 128 -10.27 -2.64 21.80
N LEU A 129 -10.93 -1.66 21.17
CA LEU A 129 -12.14 -1.84 20.36
C LEU A 129 -11.84 -1.79 18.87
N HIS A 130 -10.56 -1.94 18.47
CA HIS A 130 -10.09 -1.88 17.09
C HIS A 130 -10.32 -0.54 16.39
N ARG A 131 -10.59 0.53 17.14
CA ARG A 131 -10.72 1.89 16.61
C ARG A 131 -9.35 2.54 16.54
N ARG A 132 -9.15 3.41 15.55
CA ARG A 132 -7.91 4.17 15.37
C ARG A 132 -7.67 5.04 16.61
N ARG A 133 -6.49 4.93 17.22
CA ARG A 133 -6.04 5.88 18.26
C ARG A 133 -5.52 7.16 17.62
N PHE A 134 -4.78 6.98 16.53
CA PHE A 134 -4.23 8.05 15.73
C PHE A 134 -4.58 7.84 14.26
N VAL A 135 -4.59 8.95 13.53
CA VAL A 135 -4.80 8.97 12.09
C VAL A 135 -3.69 9.72 11.39
N ALA A 136 -3.45 9.32 10.14
CA ALA A 136 -2.48 9.96 9.28
C ALA A 136 -2.97 11.32 8.78
N GLY A 137 -1.99 12.20 8.59
CA GLY A 137 -2.15 13.49 7.94
C GLY A 137 -0.81 14.20 7.84
N VAL A 138 -0.84 15.42 7.36
CA VAL A 138 0.31 16.33 7.38
C VAL A 138 -0.07 17.58 8.16
N PRO A 139 0.84 18.11 9.01
CA PRO A 139 0.58 19.36 9.72
C PRO A 139 0.49 20.53 8.73
N PRO A 140 0.12 21.73 9.21
CA PRO A 140 0.14 22.93 8.39
C PRO A 140 1.44 23.13 7.64
N ASP A 141 1.32 23.54 6.39
CA ASP A 141 2.43 23.96 5.56
C ASP A 141 2.08 25.24 4.79
N TYR A 142 3.01 25.69 3.94
CA TYR A 142 2.81 26.89 3.13
C TYR A 142 1.66 26.78 2.12
N PHE A 143 1.13 25.57 1.87
CA PHE A 143 -0.05 25.35 1.04
C PHE A 143 -1.35 25.24 1.86
N SER A 144 -1.29 24.77 3.10
CA SER A 144 -2.47 24.60 3.97
C SER A 144 -2.22 25.06 5.40
N ALA A 145 -2.89 26.14 5.81
CA ALA A 145 -2.85 26.64 7.18
C ALA A 145 -3.40 25.65 8.23
N GLN A 146 -4.22 24.68 7.82
CA GLN A 146 -4.80 23.66 8.70
C GLN A 146 -4.15 22.28 8.56
N GLY A 147 -3.17 22.15 7.64
CA GLY A 147 -2.62 20.87 7.23
C GLY A 147 -3.64 20.05 6.44
N GLN A 148 -3.46 18.73 6.42
CA GLN A 148 -4.39 17.80 5.78
C GLN A 148 -4.63 16.61 6.70
N LEU A 149 -5.90 16.36 7.02
CA LEU A 149 -6.33 15.21 7.80
C LEU A 149 -6.82 14.12 6.85
N TRP A 150 -6.06 13.04 6.68
CA TRP A 150 -6.41 11.98 5.74
C TRP A 150 -7.29 10.89 6.37
N GLY A 151 -7.13 10.66 7.67
CA GLY A 151 -7.96 9.72 8.43
C GLY A 151 -7.52 8.25 8.34
N ASN A 152 -6.46 7.92 7.61
CA ASN A 152 -5.93 6.56 7.55
C ASN A 152 -5.41 6.08 8.92
N PRO A 153 -5.52 4.79 9.27
CA PRO A 153 -4.80 4.24 10.43
C PRO A 153 -3.29 4.39 10.24
N VAL A 154 -2.59 4.67 11.33
CA VAL A 154 -1.11 4.69 11.36
C VAL A 154 -0.56 3.34 11.81
N TYR A 155 0.67 3.04 11.39
CA TYR A 155 1.32 1.76 11.66
C TYR A 155 1.92 1.70 13.06
N ASN A 156 1.90 0.52 13.66
CA ASN A 156 2.72 0.18 14.81
C ASN A 156 4.11 -0.26 14.32
N TRP A 157 5.05 0.68 14.30
CA TRP A 157 6.40 0.43 13.76
C TRP A 157 7.21 -0.56 14.58
N ASP A 158 6.95 -0.67 15.88
CA ASP A 158 7.65 -1.61 16.75
C ASP A 158 7.28 -3.05 16.38
N VAL A 159 5.99 -3.33 16.17
CA VAL A 159 5.51 -4.66 15.75
C VAL A 159 6.00 -4.99 14.35
N LEU A 160 5.92 -4.05 13.41
CA LEU A 160 6.45 -4.23 12.06
C LEU A 160 7.96 -4.47 12.06
N GLY A 161 8.72 -3.76 12.90
CA GLY A 161 10.16 -3.96 13.04
C GLY A 161 10.51 -5.35 13.57
N ARG A 162 9.81 -5.82 14.61
CA ARG A 162 10.02 -7.16 15.20
C ARG A 162 9.71 -8.31 14.23
N THR A 163 8.77 -8.10 13.31
CA THR A 163 8.42 -9.05 12.25
C THR A 163 9.28 -8.91 11.00
N GLY A 164 10.35 -8.10 11.04
CA GLY A 164 11.23 -7.87 9.91
C GLY A 164 10.55 -7.16 8.73
N TYR A 165 9.48 -6.42 9.01
CA TYR A 165 8.63 -5.72 8.05
C TYR A 165 7.96 -6.64 7.03
N ARG A 166 7.76 -7.92 7.38
CA ARG A 166 7.28 -8.96 6.45
C ARG A 166 6.01 -8.56 5.72
N TRP A 167 5.00 -8.09 6.45
CA TRP A 167 3.72 -7.65 5.88
C TRP A 167 3.89 -6.54 4.82
N CYS A 168 4.72 -5.53 5.12
CA CYS A 168 5.00 -4.47 4.15
C CYS A 168 5.75 -4.99 2.92
N ILE A 169 6.71 -5.90 3.10
CA ILE A 169 7.51 -6.47 2.01
C ILE A 169 6.64 -7.36 1.12
N ASP A 170 5.70 -8.12 1.68
CA ASP A 170 4.76 -8.95 0.91
C ASP A 170 3.85 -8.06 0.05
N ARG A 171 3.38 -6.92 0.57
CA ARG A 171 2.63 -5.91 -0.20
C ARG A 171 3.44 -5.34 -1.37
N LEU A 172 4.73 -5.05 -1.16
CA LEU A 172 5.63 -4.62 -2.24
C LEU A 172 5.84 -5.71 -3.27
N ARG A 173 6.06 -6.96 -2.84
CA ARG A 173 6.25 -8.11 -3.72
C ARG A 173 5.04 -8.36 -4.60
N ALA A 174 3.83 -8.24 -4.04
CA ALA A 174 2.59 -8.35 -4.79
C ALA A 174 2.50 -7.30 -5.92
N LEU A 175 2.81 -6.03 -5.63
CA LEU A 175 2.80 -4.98 -6.65
C LEU A 175 3.92 -5.18 -7.69
N LEU A 176 5.13 -5.55 -7.26
CA LEU A 176 6.28 -5.82 -8.13
C LEU A 176 6.11 -7.06 -9.03
N ALA A 177 5.07 -7.88 -8.81
CA ALA A 177 4.66 -8.89 -9.78
C ALA A 177 4.12 -8.26 -11.07
N HIS A 178 3.58 -7.03 -10.99
CA HIS A 178 2.92 -6.34 -12.09
C HIS A 178 3.72 -5.14 -12.64
N VAL A 179 4.61 -4.55 -11.85
CA VAL A 179 5.37 -3.35 -12.22
C VAL A 179 6.87 -3.53 -12.01
N ASP A 180 7.68 -2.63 -12.58
CA ASP A 180 9.14 -2.70 -12.51
C ASP A 180 9.73 -1.79 -11.43
N VAL A 181 9.04 -0.71 -11.09
CA VAL A 181 9.42 0.23 -10.04
C VAL A 181 8.16 0.81 -9.38
N ILE A 182 8.26 1.19 -8.12
CA ILE A 182 7.14 1.68 -7.32
C ILE A 182 7.38 3.15 -6.95
N ARG A 183 6.44 4.03 -7.26
CA ARG A 183 6.36 5.35 -6.64
C ARG A 183 5.77 5.21 -5.24
N SER A 184 6.43 5.79 -4.23
CA SER A 184 5.94 5.78 -2.85
C SER A 184 6.42 7.00 -2.06
N PHE A 185 5.60 7.46 -1.12
CA PHE A 185 5.90 8.58 -0.23
C PHE A 185 6.89 8.17 0.88
N PRO A 186 8.16 8.62 0.87
CA PRO A 186 9.17 8.22 1.84
C PRO A 186 9.04 8.95 3.18
N ARG A 187 8.33 10.10 3.23
CA ARG A 187 8.19 10.93 4.42
C ARG A 187 7.62 10.17 5.62
N VAL A 188 6.66 9.28 5.40
CA VAL A 188 6.09 8.51 6.51
C VAL A 188 7.13 7.59 7.17
N ARG A 189 8.18 7.23 6.43
CA ARG A 189 9.26 6.39 6.93
C ARG A 189 10.31 7.17 7.72
N SER A 190 10.38 8.50 7.56
CA SER A 190 11.22 9.39 8.39
C SER A 190 10.46 9.97 9.58
N GLY A 191 9.13 9.94 9.53
CA GLY A 191 8.22 10.33 10.58
C GLY A 191 7.03 11.12 10.04
N LEU A 192 5.85 10.95 10.64
CA LEU A 192 4.63 11.66 10.26
C LEU A 192 3.80 11.98 11.50
N GLY A 193 2.94 13.00 11.36
CA GLY A 193 1.93 13.39 12.35
C GLY A 193 1.05 12.22 12.78
N HIS A 194 1.21 11.76 14.02
CA HIS A 194 0.17 11.04 14.75
C HIS A 194 -0.87 12.07 15.19
N ILE A 195 -1.95 12.20 14.43
CA ILE A 195 -3.04 13.10 14.79
C ILE A 195 -4.04 12.28 15.61
N PRO A 196 -4.44 12.72 16.82
CA PRO A 196 -5.46 12.01 17.60
C PRO A 196 -6.73 11.76 16.80
N ALA A 197 -7.26 10.55 16.84
CA ALA A 197 -8.51 10.24 16.16
C ALA A 197 -9.64 11.12 16.70
N GLY A 198 -10.45 11.69 15.80
CA GLY A 198 -11.51 12.64 16.15
C GLY A 198 -11.07 14.11 16.20
N ALA A 199 -9.79 14.41 16.01
CA ALA A 199 -9.35 15.79 15.83
C ALA A 199 -10.03 16.43 14.60
N PRO A 200 -10.43 17.72 14.67
CA PRO A 200 -11.09 18.41 13.56
C PRO A 200 -10.10 18.81 12.46
N THR A 201 -8.81 18.94 12.77
CA THR A 201 -7.74 19.36 11.84
C THR A 201 -6.46 18.57 12.12
N ALA A 202 -5.44 18.76 11.27
CA ALA A 202 -4.13 18.12 11.44
C ALA A 202 -3.15 18.93 12.32
N GLN A 203 -3.59 20.05 12.90
CA GLN A 203 -2.74 20.95 13.68
C GLN A 203 -2.27 20.36 15.01
N SER A 204 -3.02 19.42 15.57
CA SER A 204 -2.73 18.75 16.84
C SER A 204 -1.88 17.48 16.68
N GLY A 205 -1.30 17.25 15.50
CA GLY A 205 -0.50 16.06 15.24
C GLY A 205 0.94 16.18 15.74
N ASP A 206 1.43 15.10 16.34
CA ASP A 206 2.84 14.99 16.77
C ASP A 206 3.69 14.26 15.74
N TRP A 207 4.90 14.74 15.48
CA TRP A 207 5.86 14.02 14.64
C TRP A 207 6.39 12.78 15.38
N VAL A 208 5.97 11.60 14.92
CA VAL A 208 6.50 10.32 15.43
C VAL A 208 7.48 9.76 14.43
N ALA A 209 8.65 9.33 14.90
CA ALA A 209 9.70 8.76 14.05
C ALA A 209 9.21 7.48 13.36
N GLY A 210 9.46 7.39 12.05
CA GLY A 210 9.23 6.16 11.28
C GLY A 210 10.39 5.17 11.39
N PRO A 211 10.33 4.03 10.68
CA PRO A 211 11.33 2.96 10.74
C PRO A 211 12.65 3.32 10.05
N GLY A 212 12.72 4.45 9.35
CA GLY A 212 13.92 4.98 8.75
C GLY A 212 14.65 3.95 7.87
N ALA A 213 15.96 3.82 8.11
CA ALA A 213 16.84 2.98 7.32
C ALA A 213 16.59 1.48 7.48
N ASP A 214 16.04 1.03 8.61
CA ASP A 214 15.89 -0.40 8.93
C ASP A 214 14.88 -1.06 7.99
N PHE A 215 13.78 -0.36 7.67
CA PHE A 215 12.81 -0.80 6.68
C PHE A 215 13.45 -1.02 5.30
N PHE A 216 14.20 -0.03 4.81
CA PHE A 216 14.82 -0.12 3.49
C PHE A 216 15.94 -1.15 3.42
N ALA A 217 16.66 -1.38 4.54
CA ALA A 217 17.61 -2.47 4.64
C ALA A 217 16.92 -3.83 4.53
N ALA A 218 15.77 -4.01 5.18
CA ALA A 218 14.96 -5.21 5.05
C ALA A 218 14.43 -5.39 3.62
N VAL A 219 13.90 -4.32 2.99
CA VAL A 219 13.47 -4.35 1.58
C VAL A 219 14.62 -4.80 0.66
N LYS A 220 15.80 -4.20 0.80
CA LYS A 220 16.98 -4.57 -0.01
C LYS A 220 17.39 -6.03 0.20
N ARG A 221 17.33 -6.52 1.44
CA ARG A 221 17.64 -7.92 1.77
C ARG A 221 16.63 -8.90 1.14
N GLU A 222 15.34 -8.63 1.27
CA GLU A 222 14.28 -9.55 0.83
C GLU A 222 13.96 -9.47 -0.67
N LEU A 223 14.19 -8.32 -1.30
CA LEU A 223 13.86 -8.09 -2.72
C LEU A 223 15.10 -7.91 -3.61
N GLY A 224 16.31 -7.94 -3.03
CA GLY A 224 17.59 -7.74 -3.72
C GLY A 224 17.88 -6.29 -4.15
N SER A 225 16.91 -5.39 -4.08
CA SER A 225 17.03 -3.99 -4.47
C SER A 225 16.03 -3.11 -3.72
N VAL A 226 16.14 -1.78 -3.91
CA VAL A 226 15.18 -0.80 -3.38
C VAL A 226 14.46 -0.17 -4.58
N PRO A 227 13.35 -0.77 -5.05
CA PRO A 227 12.74 -0.42 -6.34
C PRO A 227 11.77 0.75 -6.20
N PHE A 228 12.24 1.88 -5.64
CA PHE A 228 11.39 3.04 -5.36
C PHE A 228 11.76 4.27 -6.19
N ILE A 229 10.74 4.97 -6.66
CA ILE A 229 10.78 6.40 -6.94
C ILE A 229 10.21 7.11 -5.71
N ALA A 230 11.02 7.95 -5.07
CA ALA A 230 10.63 8.73 -3.91
C ALA A 230 9.72 9.88 -4.34
N GLU A 231 8.47 9.85 -3.90
CA GLU A 231 7.61 11.03 -3.97
C GLU A 231 8.05 12.00 -2.87
N ASP A 232 8.94 12.94 -3.20
CA ASP A 232 9.58 13.86 -2.26
C ASP A 232 9.14 15.31 -2.49
N LEU A 233 7.83 15.54 -2.67
CA LEU A 233 7.27 16.87 -2.86
C LEU A 233 6.91 17.55 -1.51
N GLY A 234 6.68 18.86 -1.56
CA GLY A 234 6.36 19.68 -0.39
C GLY A 234 7.57 19.99 0.51
N MET A 235 7.34 20.38 1.77
CA MET A 235 8.41 20.75 2.71
C MET A 235 9.18 19.53 3.23
N ILE A 236 10.22 19.07 2.55
CA ILE A 236 10.95 17.86 2.90
C ILE A 236 12.05 18.16 3.94
N THR A 237 12.09 17.37 5.01
CA THR A 237 13.12 17.46 6.06
C THR A 237 14.42 16.77 5.62
N SER A 238 15.56 17.20 6.16
CA SER A 238 16.89 16.70 5.77
C SER A 238 17.06 15.19 5.97
N ASN A 239 16.40 14.60 6.97
CA ASN A 239 16.39 13.15 7.21
C ASN A 239 15.73 12.35 6.08
N VAL A 240 14.67 12.87 5.44
CA VAL A 240 14.04 12.26 4.26
C VAL A 240 15.01 12.27 3.09
N THR A 241 15.64 13.43 2.83
CA THR A 241 16.63 13.59 1.76
C THR A 241 17.81 12.64 1.96
N ALA A 242 18.36 12.57 3.17
CA ALA A 242 19.44 11.65 3.50
C ALA A 242 19.05 10.18 3.31
N LEU A 243 17.81 9.81 3.66
CA LEU A 243 17.30 8.45 3.47
C LEU A 243 17.13 8.10 1.98
N ARG A 244 16.61 9.05 1.19
CA ARG A 244 16.50 8.94 -0.27
C ARG A 244 17.87 8.69 -0.90
N ASP A 245 18.84 9.53 -0.57
CA ASP A 245 20.17 9.51 -1.18
C ASP A 245 20.97 8.27 -0.75
N ARG A 246 20.86 7.86 0.52
CA ARG A 246 21.50 6.63 1.03
C ARG A 246 21.11 5.37 0.23
N TYR A 247 19.86 5.30 -0.22
CA TYR A 247 19.34 4.17 -1.00
C TYR A 247 19.23 4.47 -2.50
N GLN A 248 19.80 5.60 -2.96
CA GLN A 248 19.84 6.01 -4.36
C GLN A 248 18.46 6.03 -5.03
N MET A 249 17.43 6.41 -4.28
CA MET A 249 16.07 6.50 -4.80
C MET A 249 15.92 7.79 -5.63
N PRO A 250 15.51 7.73 -6.91
CA PRO A 250 15.21 8.94 -7.66
C PRO A 250 14.05 9.71 -7.01
N GLY A 251 14.22 11.02 -6.85
CA GLY A 251 13.15 11.94 -6.42
C GLY A 251 12.27 12.40 -7.59
N MET A 252 11.35 13.32 -7.30
CA MET A 252 10.41 13.89 -8.26
C MET A 252 10.60 15.40 -8.41
N ARG A 253 10.41 15.89 -9.64
CA ARG A 253 10.34 17.32 -9.94
C ARG A 253 9.11 17.59 -10.81
N VAL A 254 8.30 18.57 -10.41
CA VAL A 254 7.04 18.90 -11.09
C VAL A 254 7.17 20.31 -11.64
N LEU A 255 7.28 20.43 -12.96
CA LEU A 255 7.58 21.70 -13.62
C LEU A 255 6.58 22.82 -13.28
N GLN A 256 5.31 22.48 -13.04
CA GLN A 256 4.28 23.46 -12.65
C GLN A 256 4.61 24.18 -11.33
N PHE A 257 5.35 23.53 -10.42
CA PHE A 257 5.75 24.13 -9.14
C PHE A 257 7.01 25.01 -9.25
N GLY A 258 7.72 24.98 -10.38
CA GLY A 258 8.94 25.78 -10.60
C GLY A 258 8.71 27.11 -11.31
N LEU A 259 7.45 27.58 -11.41
CA LEU A 259 7.07 28.78 -12.16
C LEU A 259 6.74 29.97 -11.25
N ASP A 260 7.24 29.97 -10.02
CA ASP A 260 7.01 31.01 -9.01
C ASP A 260 7.99 32.19 -9.09
N GLY A 261 9.03 32.09 -9.94
CA GLY A 261 10.03 33.13 -10.15
C GLY A 261 11.26 33.02 -9.24
N ASP A 262 11.31 32.03 -8.34
CA ASP A 262 12.48 31.78 -7.48
C ASP A 262 13.52 30.92 -8.23
N SER A 263 14.74 31.45 -8.42
CA SER A 263 15.84 30.76 -9.11
C SER A 263 16.39 29.55 -8.34
N GLU A 264 16.14 29.49 -7.03
CA GLU A 264 16.54 28.39 -6.16
C GLU A 264 15.45 27.32 -6.03
N ASN A 265 14.30 27.50 -6.71
CA ASN A 265 13.22 26.53 -6.66
C ASN A 265 13.70 25.15 -7.18
N PRO A 266 13.60 24.09 -6.37
CA PRO A 266 14.14 22.78 -6.71
C PRO A 266 13.48 22.16 -7.94
N HIS A 267 12.27 22.60 -8.30
CA HIS A 267 11.51 22.15 -9.47
C HIS A 267 11.96 22.77 -10.80
N LEU A 268 12.88 23.75 -10.77
CA LEU A 268 13.47 24.30 -11.99
C LEU A 268 14.34 23.26 -12.73
N ARG A 269 14.30 23.34 -14.07
CA ARG A 269 15.08 22.45 -14.94
C ARG A 269 16.60 22.57 -14.73
N ALA A 270 17.10 23.77 -14.44
CA ALA A 270 18.52 24.00 -14.19
C ALA A 270 19.00 23.27 -12.93
N GLN A 271 18.20 23.30 -11.86
CA GLN A 271 18.50 22.64 -10.59
C GLN A 271 18.37 21.11 -10.68
N SER A 272 17.51 20.61 -11.57
CA SER A 272 17.34 19.16 -11.81
C SER A 272 18.60 18.49 -12.40
N ARG A 273 19.38 19.22 -13.23
CA ARG A 273 20.63 18.72 -13.85
C ARG A 273 21.85 18.78 -12.94
N ALA A 274 21.84 19.65 -11.93
CA ALA A 274 22.94 19.77 -10.97
C ALA A 274 22.96 18.65 -9.93
N GLN A 275 21.79 18.13 -9.55
CA GLN A 275 21.66 17.06 -8.54
C GLN A 275 21.77 15.64 -9.12
N HIS A 276 21.47 15.46 -10.40
CA HIS A 276 21.66 14.20 -11.11
C HIS A 276 22.81 14.39 -12.09
N GLY A 277 24.04 14.16 -11.62
CA GLY A 277 25.21 14.08 -12.47
C GLY A 277 24.91 13.23 -13.71
N ARG A 278 25.30 13.74 -14.89
CA ARG A 278 25.02 13.19 -16.23
C ARG A 278 24.76 11.69 -16.19
N ILE A 279 23.51 11.28 -16.40
CA ILE A 279 23.23 9.94 -16.90
C ILE A 279 23.82 9.94 -18.32
N HIS A 280 25.07 9.49 -18.43
CA HIS A 280 25.81 9.43 -19.68
C HIS A 280 24.99 8.63 -20.69
N GLY A 281 24.57 9.31 -21.76
CA GLY A 281 24.38 8.68 -23.05
C GLY A 281 25.72 8.73 -23.75
N ASP A 282 26.43 7.62 -23.77
CA ASP A 282 27.45 7.33 -24.76
C ASP A 282 27.11 5.93 -25.30
N ALA A 283 26.65 5.91 -26.54
CA ALA A 283 26.58 4.73 -27.40
C ALA A 283 27.69 4.88 -28.45
#